data_AF-A0A969HLJ4-F1
#
_entry.id   AF-A0A969HLJ4-F1
#
_cell.length_a   1.000
_cell.length_b   1.000
_cell.length_c   1.000
_cell.angle_alpha   90.00
_cell.angle_beta   90.00
_cell.angle_gamma   90.00
#
_symmetry.space_group_name_H-M   'P 1'
#
loop_
_entity.id
_entity.type
_entity.pdbx_description
1 polymer ?
#
loop_
_entity_poly.entity_id
_entity_poly.type
_entity_poly.pdbx_seq_one_letter_code
_entity_poly.pdbx_strand_id
1 'polypeptide(L)'
;MGGLAGGHYVWFLYGFLILEEKESEVFSYFQVLPLSASMLVRSRMLVGFGVSTLVNFMIFHWGGLIALGILQHLLLALLYSLNAPLITLLLIILAQNRVQGLAQMKIINMLLMLPGLIFFIPSPWIHLTGLIPTYWLFRSVAEPDQFELFYCLAAAIYLLLLGFLQYRFGKKIFKEESTVQG
;
A
#
# COMPACT_ATOMS: atom_id res chain seq x y z
N MET A 1 -25.61 -23.37 22.69
CA MET A 1 -25.46 -23.66 21.25
C MET A 1 -24.90 -22.39 20.60
N GLY A 2 -23.60 -22.17 20.41
CA GLY A 2 -22.49 -23.09 20.17
C GLY A 2 -21.84 -22.89 18.79
N GLY A 3 -21.88 -21.70 18.18
CA GLY A 3 -21.46 -21.54 16.78
C GLY A 3 -21.02 -20.16 16.27
N LEU A 4 -20.74 -19.17 17.13
CA LEU A 4 -20.33 -17.82 16.69
C LEU A 4 -18.95 -17.36 17.18
N ALA A 5 -18.17 -18.26 17.79
CA ALA A 5 -16.81 -17.96 18.24
C ALA A 5 -15.71 -18.42 17.25
N GLY A 6 -16.06 -19.02 16.11
CA GLY A 6 -15.10 -19.67 15.20
C GLY A 6 -14.44 -18.78 14.14
N GLY A 7 -14.91 -17.54 13.93
CA GLY A 7 -14.49 -16.72 12.78
C GLY A 7 -13.21 -15.89 12.96
N HIS A 8 -12.73 -15.72 14.20
CA HIS A 8 -11.61 -14.82 14.49
C HIS A 8 -10.24 -15.51 14.52
N TYR A 9 -10.21 -16.85 14.64
CA TYR A 9 -8.97 -17.63 14.72
C TYR A 9 -8.33 -17.88 13.35
N VAL A 10 -9.12 -17.88 12.28
CA VAL A 10 -8.64 -18.14 10.92
C VAL A 10 -7.64 -17.07 10.46
N TRP A 11 -7.89 -15.80 10.79
CA TRP A 11 -7.02 -14.67 10.47
C TRP A 11 -5.71 -14.71 11.24
N PHE A 12 -5.76 -15.14 12.50
CA PHE A 12 -4.58 -15.30 13.34
C PHE A 12 -3.69 -16.44 12.83
N LEU A 13 -4.29 -17.59 12.47
CA LEU A 13 -3.55 -18.74 11.94
C LEU A 13 -2.91 -18.44 10.58
N TYR A 14 -3.60 -17.72 9.70
CA TYR A 14 -3.03 -17.33 8.40
C TYR A 14 -1.91 -16.30 8.55
N GLY A 15 -2.06 -15.35 9.48
CA GLY A 15 -1.02 -14.38 9.82
C GLY A 15 0.22 -15.03 10.45
N PHE A 16 0.03 -16.05 11.28
CA PHE A 16 1.12 -16.80 11.90
C PHE A 16 1.86 -17.68 10.88
N LEU A 17 1.14 -18.35 9.99
CA LEU A 17 1.71 -19.20 8.93
C LEU A 17 2.61 -18.40 7.96
N ILE A 18 2.18 -17.19 7.57
CA ILE A 18 2.98 -16.29 6.72
C ILE A 18 4.24 -15.78 7.46
N LEU A 19 4.17 -15.66 8.78
CA LEU A 19 5.31 -15.31 9.63
C LEU A 19 6.32 -16.47 9.72
N GLU A 20 5.85 -17.71 9.86
CA GLU A 20 6.70 -18.92 9.78
C GLU A 20 7.38 -19.05 8.41
N GLU A 21 6.65 -18.85 7.31
CA GLU A 21 7.24 -18.91 5.95
C GLU A 21 8.34 -17.85 5.76
N LYS A 22 8.20 -16.68 6.39
CA LYS A 22 9.19 -15.60 6.30
C LYS A 22 10.47 -15.87 7.12
N GLU A 23 10.41 -16.72 8.14
CA GLU A 23 11.59 -17.18 8.89
C GLU A 23 12.34 -18.31 8.20
N SER A 24 11.70 -19.04 7.26
CA SER A 24 12.42 -19.96 6.39
C SER A 24 13.34 -19.19 5.42
N GLU A 25 14.59 -19.62 5.31
CA GLU A 25 15.72 -18.91 4.71
C GLU A 25 15.66 -18.69 3.17
N VAL A 26 14.58 -18.12 2.63
CA VAL A 26 14.44 -17.89 1.17
C VAL A 26 15.31 -16.71 0.68
N PHE A 27 15.94 -15.96 1.58
CA PHE A 27 16.85 -14.86 1.20
C PHE A 27 18.20 -15.33 0.64
N SER A 28 18.56 -16.61 0.77
CA SER A 28 19.84 -17.15 0.25
C SER A 28 19.77 -17.56 -1.24
N TYR A 29 18.56 -17.71 -1.80
CA TYR A 29 18.38 -18.22 -3.18
C TYR A 29 18.34 -17.14 -4.27
N PHE A 30 18.34 -15.85 -3.91
CA PHE A 30 18.27 -14.76 -4.91
C PHE A 30 19.59 -14.48 -5.64
N GLN A 31 20.69 -15.17 -5.32
CA GLN A 31 22.01 -14.95 -5.93
C GLN A 31 22.20 -15.60 -7.32
N VAL A 32 21.26 -16.43 -7.79
CA VAL A 32 21.37 -17.16 -9.07
C VAL A 32 20.46 -16.64 -10.19
N LEU A 33 19.73 -15.54 -9.98
CA LEU A 33 18.84 -14.98 -11.00
C LEU A 33 19.56 -13.94 -11.88
N PRO A 34 19.69 -14.15 -13.21
CA PRO A 34 20.21 -13.16 -14.15
C PRO A 34 19.16 -12.09 -14.48
N LEU A 35 18.57 -11.49 -13.45
CA LEU A 35 17.58 -10.42 -13.58
C LEU A 35 18.13 -9.16 -12.93
N SER A 36 18.09 -8.04 -13.66
CA SER A 36 18.47 -6.74 -13.09
C SER A 36 17.58 -6.43 -11.89
N ALA A 37 18.17 -5.90 -10.81
CA ALA A 37 17.46 -5.58 -9.57
C ALA A 37 16.22 -4.70 -9.83
N SER A 38 16.27 -3.84 -10.85
CA SER A 38 15.15 -2.98 -11.27
C SER A 38 13.98 -3.75 -11.89
N MET A 39 14.23 -4.79 -12.69
CA MET A 39 13.17 -5.63 -13.27
C MET A 39 12.48 -6.49 -12.20
N LEU A 40 13.25 -7.00 -11.22
CA LEU A 40 12.70 -7.77 -10.11
C LEU A 40 11.82 -6.91 -9.19
N VAL A 41 12.24 -5.67 -8.91
CA VAL A 41 11.44 -4.72 -8.13
C VAL A 41 10.15 -4.36 -8.87
N ARG A 42 10.23 -4.11 -10.18
CA ARG A 42 9.06 -3.76 -11.00
C ARG A 42 8.05 -4.90 -11.10
N SER A 43 8.51 -6.14 -11.30
CA SER A 43 7.62 -7.30 -11.36
C SER A 43 6.93 -7.54 -10.02
N ARG A 44 7.65 -7.42 -8.89
CA ARG A 44 7.08 -7.53 -7.55
C ARG A 44 6.05 -6.43 -7.25
N MET A 45 6.28 -5.20 -7.71
CA MET A 45 5.32 -4.11 -7.60
C MET A 45 4.02 -4.40 -8.36
N LEU A 46 4.12 -4.91 -9.59
CA LEU A 46 2.94 -5.27 -10.39
C LEU A 46 2.14 -6.42 -9.76
N VAL A 47 2.83 -7.46 -9.29
CA VAL A 47 2.19 -8.59 -8.60
C VAL A 47 1.53 -8.11 -7.31
N GLY A 48 2.25 -7.33 -6.48
CA GLY A 48 1.70 -6.77 -5.25
C GLY A 48 0.48 -5.89 -5.51
N PHE A 49 0.54 -5.02 -6.51
CA PHE A 49 -0.60 -4.20 -6.93
C PHE A 49 -1.81 -5.04 -7.36
N GLY A 50 -1.60 -6.08 -8.18
CA GLY A 50 -2.68 -6.97 -8.64
C GLY A 50 -3.35 -7.72 -7.49
N VAL A 51 -2.55 -8.33 -6.62
CA VAL A 51 -3.04 -9.04 -5.43
C VAL A 51 -3.77 -8.09 -4.48
N SER A 52 -3.20 -6.92 -4.19
CA SER A 52 -3.85 -5.93 -3.33
C SER A 52 -5.16 -5.43 -3.93
N THR A 53 -5.23 -5.20 -5.23
CA THR A 53 -6.48 -4.78 -5.89
C THR A 53 -7.58 -5.83 -5.73
N LEU A 54 -7.25 -7.11 -5.96
CA LEU A 54 -8.20 -8.20 -5.80
C LEU A 54 -8.72 -8.27 -4.36
N VAL A 55 -7.81 -8.28 -3.38
CA VAL A 55 -8.17 -8.35 -1.95
C VAL A 55 -9.03 -7.14 -1.54
N ASN A 56 -8.64 -5.92 -1.91
CA ASN A 56 -9.41 -4.71 -1.58
C ASN A 56 -10.81 -4.73 -2.20
N PHE A 57 -10.93 -5.20 -3.44
CA PHE A 57 -12.21 -5.34 -4.10
C PHE A 57 -13.13 -6.32 -3.35
N MET A 58 -12.59 -7.47 -2.94
CA MET A 58 -13.34 -8.44 -2.13
C MET A 58 -13.81 -7.82 -0.81
N ILE A 59 -12.93 -7.08 -0.13
CA ILE A 59 -13.24 -6.41 1.14
C ILE A 59 -14.34 -5.36 0.96
N PHE A 60 -14.26 -4.51 -0.06
CA PHE A 60 -15.28 -3.47 -0.26
C PHE A 60 -16.61 -4.06 -0.73
N HIS A 61 -16.58 -5.06 -1.61
CA HIS A 61 -17.79 -5.68 -2.14
C HIS A 61 -18.56 -6.49 -1.08
N TRP A 62 -17.87 -7.34 -0.31
CA TRP A 62 -18.51 -8.19 0.71
C TRP A 62 -18.53 -7.58 2.11
N GLY A 63 -17.71 -6.57 2.37
CA GLY A 63 -17.61 -5.97 3.70
C GLY A 63 -18.83 -5.16 4.10
N GLY A 64 -19.70 -4.78 3.16
CA GLY A 64 -20.93 -4.02 3.45
C GLY A 64 -20.69 -2.66 4.12
N LEU A 65 -19.42 -2.20 4.13
CA LEU A 65 -18.99 -0.98 4.83
C LEU A 65 -19.41 0.31 4.12
N ILE A 66 -19.76 0.23 2.82
CA ILE A 66 -19.97 1.41 2.00
C ILE A 66 -21.15 1.15 1.04
N ALA A 67 -22.15 2.03 1.05
CA ALA A 67 -23.32 1.96 0.18
C ALA A 67 -23.01 2.54 -1.22
N LEU A 68 -21.98 2.01 -1.87
CA LEU A 68 -21.56 2.42 -3.22
C LEU A 68 -21.92 1.34 -4.25
N GLY A 69 -22.00 1.74 -5.51
CA GLY A 69 -22.17 0.83 -6.65
C GLY A 69 -20.93 -0.02 -6.90
N ILE A 70 -21.11 -1.13 -7.63
CA ILE A 70 -20.04 -2.09 -7.95
C ILE A 70 -18.83 -1.44 -8.64
N LEU A 71 -19.07 -0.44 -9.49
CA LEU A 71 -18.02 0.29 -10.21
C LEU A 71 -17.17 1.13 -9.25
N GLN A 72 -17.80 1.77 -8.27
CA GLN A 72 -17.11 2.60 -7.27
C GLN A 72 -16.27 1.72 -6.34
N HIS A 73 -16.72 0.51 -5.99
CA HIS A 73 -15.90 -0.47 -5.27
C HIS A 73 -14.64 -0.86 -6.05
N LEU A 74 -14.75 -1.08 -7.36
CA LEU A 74 -13.60 -1.39 -8.21
C LEU A 74 -12.62 -0.23 -8.30
N LEU A 75 -13.13 1.00 -8.50
CA LEU A 75 -12.31 2.21 -8.54
C LEU A 75 -11.58 2.43 -7.21
N LEU A 76 -12.27 2.31 -6.08
CA LEU A 76 -11.65 2.41 -4.75
C LEU A 76 -10.60 1.34 -4.52
N ALA A 77 -10.85 0.09 -4.94
CA ALA A 77 -9.89 -1.00 -4.81
C ALA A 77 -8.61 -0.73 -5.60
N LEU A 78 -8.74 -0.20 -6.82
CA LEU A 78 -7.63 0.19 -7.68
C LEU A 78 -6.82 1.36 -7.09
N LEU A 79 -7.52 2.34 -6.53
CA LEU A 79 -6.87 3.50 -5.93
C LEU A 79 -6.16 3.13 -4.62
N TYR A 80 -6.79 2.30 -3.79
CA TYR A 80 -6.19 1.85 -2.52
C TYR A 80 -4.98 0.94 -2.78
N SER A 81 -5.01 0.10 -3.81
CA SER A 81 -3.89 -0.78 -4.15
C SER A 81 -2.63 -0.04 -4.62
N LEU A 82 -2.72 1.22 -5.05
CA LEU A 82 -1.55 2.08 -5.32
C LEU A 82 -0.69 2.33 -4.07
N ASN A 83 -1.21 2.11 -2.86
CA ASN A 83 -0.39 2.15 -1.64
C ASN A 83 0.69 1.05 -1.64
N ALA A 84 0.44 -0.12 -2.24
CA ALA A 84 1.41 -1.21 -2.29
C ALA A 84 2.71 -0.80 -3.03
N PRO A 85 2.68 -0.33 -4.30
CA PRO A 85 3.88 0.14 -4.97
C PRO A 85 4.46 1.41 -4.32
N LEU A 86 3.62 2.29 -3.76
CA LEU A 86 4.07 3.51 -3.07
C LEU A 86 4.95 3.18 -1.85
N ILE A 87 4.45 2.33 -0.95
CA ILE A 87 5.16 1.90 0.25
C ILE A 87 6.42 1.13 -0.15
N THR A 88 6.33 0.25 -1.16
CA THR A 88 7.49 -0.50 -1.65
C THR A 88 8.60 0.43 -2.13
N LEU A 89 8.29 1.45 -2.94
CA LEU A 89 9.27 2.44 -3.39
C LEU A 89 9.85 3.24 -2.22
N LEU A 90 9.02 3.67 -1.27
CA LEU A 90 9.46 4.41 -0.09
C LEU A 90 10.46 3.60 0.74
N LEU A 91 10.19 2.31 0.97
CA LEU A 91 11.10 1.44 1.71
C LEU A 91 12.42 1.25 1.00
N ILE A 92 12.42 1.05 -0.32
CA ILE A 92 13.67 0.87 -1.08
C ILE A 92 14.51 2.15 -1.06
N ILE A 93 13.86 3.32 -1.08
CA ILE A 93 14.55 4.61 -1.06
C ILE A 93 15.08 4.94 0.34
N LEU A 94 14.31 4.65 1.40
CA LEU A 94 14.58 5.11 2.76
C LEU A 94 15.24 4.07 3.67
N ALA A 95 15.02 2.78 3.45
CA ALA A 95 15.56 1.73 4.30
C ALA A 95 17.02 1.47 3.94
N GLN A 96 17.91 1.63 4.92
CA GLN A 96 19.31 1.22 4.77
C GLN A 96 19.50 -0.25 5.14
N ASN A 97 18.64 -0.79 6.01
CA ASN A 97 18.70 -2.15 6.53
C ASN A 97 17.31 -2.77 6.68
N ARG A 98 17.23 -4.12 6.71
CA ARG A 98 15.96 -4.85 6.84
C ARG A 98 15.15 -4.48 8.09
N VAL A 99 15.83 -4.33 9.23
CA VAL A 99 15.19 -3.94 10.51
C VAL A 99 14.64 -2.52 10.45
N GLN A 100 15.39 -1.58 9.86
CA GLN A 100 14.91 -0.21 9.64
C GLN A 100 13.71 -0.18 8.69
N GLY A 101 13.72 -0.99 7.63
CA GLY A 101 12.58 -1.12 6.72
C GLY A 101 11.31 -1.60 7.43
N LEU A 102 11.43 -2.54 8.37
CA LEU A 102 10.28 -2.99 9.16
C LEU A 102 9.73 -1.90 10.09
N ALA A 103 10.62 -1.13 10.74
CA ALA A 103 10.22 0.00 11.58
C ALA A 103 9.57 1.12 10.75
N GLN A 104 10.16 1.46 9.60
CA GLN A 104 9.63 2.46 8.67
C GLN A 104 8.27 2.04 8.11
N MET A 105 8.06 0.76 7.79
CA MET A 105 6.75 0.26 7.36
C MET A 105 5.67 0.56 8.39
N LYS A 106 5.92 0.29 9.68
CA LYS A 106 4.95 0.57 10.73
C LYS A 106 4.59 2.05 10.80
N ILE A 107 5.61 2.92 10.77
CA ILE A 107 5.42 4.37 10.84
C ILE A 107 4.64 4.88 9.62
N ILE A 108 5.03 4.47 8.41
CA ILE A 108 4.36 4.87 7.18
C ILE A 108 2.92 4.38 7.17
N ASN A 109 2.67 3.12 7.54
CA ASN A 109 1.32 2.57 7.54
C ASN A 109 0.42 3.29 8.57
N MET A 110 0.94 3.54 9.77
CA MET A 110 0.23 4.31 10.80
C MET A 110 -0.07 5.75 10.34
N LEU A 111 0.86 6.40 9.64
CA LEU A 111 0.64 7.72 9.06
C LEU A 111 -0.42 7.70 7.96
N LEU A 112 -0.40 6.70 7.08
CA LEU A 112 -1.36 6.54 6.00
C LEU A 112 -2.78 6.21 6.51
N MET A 113 -2.90 5.60 7.69
CA MET A 113 -4.19 5.29 8.32
C MET A 113 -4.81 6.48 9.05
N LEU A 114 -4.01 7.47 9.45
CA LEU A 114 -4.41 8.64 10.23
C LEU A 114 -5.61 9.41 9.62
N PRO A 115 -5.69 9.65 8.31
CA PRO A 115 -6.84 10.34 7.71
C PRO A 115 -8.15 9.55 7.78
N GLY A 116 -8.12 8.24 8.08
CA GLY A 116 -9.31 7.43 8.31
C GLY A 116 -10.12 7.86 9.54
N LEU A 117 -9.53 8.69 10.42
CA LEU A 117 -10.24 9.29 11.55
C LEU A 117 -11.36 10.26 11.13
N ILE A 118 -11.43 10.64 9.84
CA ILE A 118 -12.51 11.48 9.29
C ILE A 118 -13.91 10.89 9.55
N PHE A 119 -14.03 9.57 9.64
CA PHE A 119 -15.31 8.90 9.94
C PHE A 119 -15.72 8.98 11.42
N PHE A 120 -14.77 9.25 12.33
CA PHE A 120 -15.00 9.21 13.77
C PHE A 120 -15.01 10.59 14.41
N ILE A 121 -14.27 11.56 13.85
CA ILE A 121 -14.06 12.87 14.46
C ILE A 121 -14.41 13.99 13.45
N PRO A 122 -15.51 14.72 13.65
CA PRO A 122 -15.84 15.91 12.87
C PRO A 122 -14.98 17.08 13.36
N SER A 123 -13.72 17.12 12.94
CA SER A 123 -12.74 18.12 13.40
C SER A 123 -12.09 18.82 12.21
N PRO A 124 -12.01 20.18 12.21
CA PRO A 124 -11.34 20.92 11.14
C PRO A 124 -9.84 20.60 11.06
N TRP A 125 -9.26 20.08 12.13
CA TRP A 125 -7.86 19.64 12.17
C TRP A 125 -7.58 18.47 11.22
N ILE A 126 -8.61 17.68 10.87
CA ILE A 126 -8.45 16.55 9.95
C ILE A 126 -8.13 17.02 8.52
N HIS A 127 -8.52 18.24 8.14
CA HIS A 127 -8.13 18.83 6.85
C HIS A 127 -6.61 19.06 6.73
N LEU A 128 -5.89 19.20 7.85
CA LEU A 128 -4.42 19.29 7.82
C LEU A 128 -3.78 17.99 7.33
N THR A 129 -4.48 16.86 7.42
CA THR A 129 -4.02 15.58 6.87
C THR A 129 -4.16 15.50 5.34
N GLY A 130 -4.63 16.57 4.68
CA GLY A 130 -4.73 16.66 3.22
C GLY A 130 -3.41 16.55 2.45
N LEU A 131 -2.27 16.67 3.12
CA LEU A 131 -0.96 16.35 2.55
C LEU A 131 -0.79 14.84 2.30
N ILE A 132 -1.50 14.01 3.07
CA ILE A 132 -1.41 12.55 2.99
C ILE A 132 -2.31 12.08 1.85
N PRO A 133 -1.80 11.29 0.89
CA PRO A 133 -2.58 10.88 -0.28
C PRO A 133 -3.82 10.05 0.07
N THR A 134 -3.79 9.31 1.20
CA THR A 134 -4.94 8.55 1.71
C THR A 134 -6.08 9.44 2.19
N TYR A 135 -5.85 10.70 2.55
CA TYR A 135 -6.92 11.63 2.95
C TYR A 135 -7.97 11.80 1.86
N TRP A 136 -7.54 12.05 0.63
CA TRP A 136 -8.44 12.24 -0.50
C TRP A 136 -9.24 10.97 -0.83
N LEU A 137 -8.62 9.80 -0.61
CA LEU A 137 -9.30 8.51 -0.74
C LEU A 137 -10.40 8.36 0.31
N PHE A 138 -10.12 8.58 1.59
CA PHE A 138 -11.15 8.50 2.64
C PHE A 138 -12.24 9.56 2.47
N ARG A 139 -11.89 10.75 1.96
CA ARG A 139 -12.86 11.80 1.68
C ARG A 139 -13.81 11.44 0.53
N SER A 140 -13.33 10.75 -0.50
CA SER A 140 -14.20 10.25 -1.59
C SER A 140 -15.26 9.28 -1.09
N VAL A 141 -14.95 8.50 -0.05
CA VAL A 141 -15.89 7.58 0.59
C VAL A 141 -16.83 8.30 1.55
N ALA A 142 -16.35 9.31 2.27
CA ALA A 142 -17.16 10.09 3.22
C ALA A 142 -18.17 11.03 2.54
N GLU A 143 -17.83 11.56 1.36
CA GLU A 143 -18.66 12.49 0.58
C GLU A 143 -19.03 11.87 -0.79
N PRO A 144 -19.97 10.90 -0.83
CA PRO A 144 -20.29 10.16 -2.05
C PRO A 144 -20.86 11.04 -3.17
N ASP A 145 -21.49 12.17 -2.85
CA ASP A 145 -22.03 13.13 -3.83
C ASP A 145 -20.94 13.74 -4.73
N GLN A 146 -19.71 13.84 -4.22
CA GLN A 146 -18.55 14.38 -4.94
C GLN A 146 -17.47 13.31 -5.18
N PHE A 147 -17.86 12.04 -5.18
CA PHE A 147 -16.96 10.90 -5.30
C PHE A 147 -15.97 11.06 -6.47
N GLU A 148 -16.47 11.42 -7.66
CA GLU A 148 -15.66 11.53 -8.87
C GLU A 148 -14.55 12.58 -8.77
N LEU A 149 -14.84 13.72 -8.14
CA LEU A 149 -13.89 14.81 -7.95
C LEU A 149 -12.77 14.38 -6.99
N PHE A 150 -13.14 13.86 -5.82
CA PHE A 150 -12.17 13.44 -4.81
C PHE A 150 -11.37 12.21 -5.26
N TYR A 151 -12.00 11.31 -6.01
CA TYR A 151 -11.32 10.18 -6.66
C TYR A 151 -10.27 10.66 -7.67
N CYS A 152 -10.64 11.57 -8.57
CA CYS A 152 -9.71 12.12 -9.57
C CYS A 152 -8.54 12.86 -8.90
N LEU A 153 -8.82 13.64 -7.85
CA LEU A 153 -7.77 14.31 -7.06
C LEU A 153 -6.84 13.31 -6.39
N ALA A 154 -7.39 12.29 -5.72
CA ALA A 154 -6.60 11.25 -5.10
C ALA A 154 -5.73 10.53 -6.15
N ALA A 155 -6.31 10.12 -7.28
CA ALA A 155 -5.60 9.45 -8.37
C ALA A 155 -4.46 10.32 -8.90
N ALA A 156 -4.70 11.61 -9.14
CA ALA A 156 -3.67 12.54 -9.59
C ALA A 156 -2.51 12.64 -8.59
N ILE A 157 -2.81 12.74 -7.29
CA ILE A 157 -1.79 12.82 -6.23
C ILE A 157 -0.99 11.51 -6.15
N TYR A 158 -1.64 10.34 -6.19
CA TYR A 158 -0.95 9.05 -6.17
C TYR A 158 -0.04 8.88 -7.40
N LEU A 159 -0.51 9.24 -8.59
CA LEU A 159 0.28 9.15 -9.82
C LEU A 159 1.48 10.11 -9.78
N LEU A 160 1.30 11.34 -9.28
CA LEU A 160 2.37 12.32 -9.11
C LEU A 160 3.43 11.79 -8.12
N LEU A 161 3.00 11.29 -6.96
CA LEU A 161 3.90 10.73 -5.95
C LEU A 161 4.66 9.50 -6.47
N LEU A 162 3.98 8.60 -7.18
CA LEU A 162 4.62 7.43 -7.79
C LEU A 162 5.63 7.84 -8.85
N GLY A 163 5.30 8.78 -9.75
CA GLY A 163 6.22 9.30 -10.75
C GLY A 163 7.44 9.98 -10.12
N PHE A 164 7.23 10.78 -9.09
CA PHE A 164 8.30 11.43 -8.34
C PHE A 164 9.23 10.42 -7.64
N LEU A 165 8.67 9.39 -7.02
CA LEU A 165 9.46 8.34 -6.35
C LEU A 165 10.20 7.45 -7.37
N GLN A 166 9.58 7.10 -8.49
CA GLN A 166 10.24 6.38 -9.58
C GLN A 166 11.42 7.17 -10.14
N TYR A 167 11.25 8.48 -10.36
CA TYR A 167 12.35 9.36 -10.77
C TYR A 167 13.49 9.39 -9.75
N ARG A 168 13.16 9.50 -8.45
CA ARG A 168 14.15 9.48 -7.37
C ARG A 168 14.87 8.14 -7.27
N PHE A 169 14.15 7.04 -7.49
CA PHE A 169 14.71 5.68 -7.51
C PHE A 169 15.70 5.49 -8.67
N GLY A 170 15.35 5.94 -9.88
CA GLY A 170 16.24 5.87 -11.05
C GLY A 170 17.57 6.59 -10.82
N LYS A 171 17.55 7.76 -10.17
CA LYS A 171 18.78 8.49 -9.80
C LYS A 171 19.63 7.78 -8.75
N LYS A 172 19.01 7.04 -7.83
CA LYS A 172 19.74 6.35 -6.75
C LYS A 172 20.47 5.11 -7.27
N ILE A 173 19.82 4.31 -8.12
CA ILE A 173 20.44 3.13 -8.75
C ILE A 173 21.65 3.53 -9.61
N PHE A 174 21.51 4.57 -10.44
CA PHE A 174 22.59 5.01 -11.33
C PHE A 174 23.85 5.49 -10.58
N LYS A 175 23.71 5.92 -9.31
CA LYS A 175 24.83 6.37 -8.47
C LYS A 175 25.60 5.20 -7.82
N GLU A 176 24.94 4.07 -7.55
CA GLU A 176 25.61 2.89 -6.98
C GLU A 176 26.43 2.15 -8.04
N GLU A 177 25.93 2.03 -9.29
CA GLU A 177 26.68 1.39 -10.38
C GLU A 177 27.99 2.14 -10.73
N SER A 178 28.02 3.48 -10.62
CA SER A 178 29.23 4.27 -10.87
C SER A 178 30.27 4.20 -9.75
N THR A 179 29.90 3.72 -8.56
CA THR A 179 30.82 3.63 -7.40
C THR A 179 31.49 2.26 -7.30
N VAL A 180 30.92 1.23 -7.93
CA VAL A 180 31.50 -0.13 -7.98
C VAL A 180 32.52 -0.27 -9.13
N GLN A 181 32.53 0.66 -10.09
CA GLN A 181 33.44 0.65 -11.25
C GLN A 181 34.61 1.64 -11.17
N GLY A 182 34.80 2.36 -10.06
CA GLY A 182 35.91 3.30 -9.83
C GLY A 182 36.74 2.90 -8.62
#